data_AF-A0A1C6V788-F1
#
_entry.id   AF-A0A1C6V788-F1
#
_cell.length_a   1.000
_cell.length_b   1.000
_cell.length_c   1.000
_cell.angle_alpha   90.00
_cell.angle_beta   90.00
_cell.angle_gamma   90.00
#
_symmetry.space_group_name_H-M   'P 1'
#
loop_
_entity.id
_entity.type
_entity.pdbx_description
1 polymer ?
#
loop_
_entity_poly.entity_id
_entity_poly.type
_entity_poly.pdbx_seq_one_letter_code
_entity_poly.pdbx_strand_id
1 'polypeptide(L)'
;MYSIRYTPKMATGEWEIYLVNEVQEWIDSLDPLTHARVVHTIDLLADAGPGLGRPLVDTIHGSSIANLKELRPGTVRILFALRST
;
A
#
# COMPACT_ATOMS: atom_id res chain seq x y z
N MET A 1 -8.19 4.39 -15.78
CA MET A 1 -7.18 3.68 -14.98
C MET A 1 -7.89 2.49 -14.38
N TYR A 2 -7.52 1.28 -14.77
CA TYR A 2 -8.11 0.07 -14.18
C TYR A 2 -7.45 -0.16 -12.82
N SER A 3 -8.26 -0.45 -11.81
CA SER A 3 -7.78 -0.85 -10.50
C SER A 3 -8.33 -2.22 -10.14
N ILE A 4 -7.51 -2.99 -9.45
CA ILE A 4 -7.81 -4.34 -8.99
C ILE A 4 -7.94 -4.26 -7.47
N ARG A 5 -9.02 -4.84 -6.93
CA ARG A 5 -9.16 -4.99 -5.48
C ARG A 5 -8.11 -5.98 -4.99
N TYR A 6 -7.26 -5.53 -4.07
CA TYR A 6 -6.30 -6.40 -3.40
C TYR A 6 -7.04 -7.34 -2.43
N THR A 7 -6.60 -8.60 -2.38
CA THR A 7 -7.11 -9.59 -1.43
C THR A 7 -6.00 -9.91 -0.43
N PRO A 8 -6.12 -9.48 0.84
CA PRO A 8 -5.11 -9.73 1.86
C PRO A 8 -4.90 -11.22 2.10
N LYS A 9 -3.66 -11.61 2.42
CA LYS A 9 -3.32 -13.01 2.73
C LYS A 9 -3.57 -13.38 4.18
N MET A 10 -3.58 -12.39 5.08
CA MET A 10 -3.69 -12.56 6.52
C MET A 10 -4.84 -11.67 7.04
N ALA A 11 -5.94 -12.28 7.50
CA ALA A 11 -7.18 -11.64 8.00
C ALA A 11 -8.14 -11.04 6.94
N THR A 12 -9.33 -10.62 7.40
CA THR A 12 -10.45 -10.16 6.56
C THR A 12 -10.22 -8.80 5.90
N GLY A 13 -9.21 -8.03 6.35
CA GLY A 13 -8.88 -6.68 5.87
C GLY A 13 -10.00 -5.68 6.12
N GLU A 14 -9.92 -4.88 7.19
CA GLU A 14 -10.92 -3.84 7.47
C GLU A 14 -10.93 -2.73 6.41
N TRP A 15 -9.79 -2.51 5.75
CA TRP A 15 -9.61 -1.49 4.72
C TRP A 15 -9.53 -2.11 3.32
N GLU A 16 -10.35 -1.59 2.42
CA GLU A 16 -10.28 -1.97 1.00
C GLU A 16 -9.09 -1.29 0.32
N ILE A 17 -8.16 -2.10 -0.19
CA ILE A 17 -7.03 -1.64 -0.99
C ILE A 17 -7.31 -1.90 -2.45
N TYR A 18 -7.09 -0.87 -3.28
CA TYR A 18 -7.15 -0.95 -4.72
C TYR A 18 -5.77 -0.68 -5.29
N LEU A 19 -5.23 -1.66 -6.02
CA LEU A 19 -3.97 -1.51 -6.74
C LEU A 19 -4.29 -1.06 -8.16
N VAL A 20 -3.48 -0.14 -8.67
CA VAL A 20 -3.47 0.12 -10.11
C VAL A 20 -2.66 -0.96 -10.82
N ASN A 21 -3.01 -1.26 -12.07
CA ASN A 21 -2.39 -2.38 -12.79
C ASN A 21 -0.86 -2.31 -12.81
N GLU A 22 -0.31 -1.12 -13.00
CA GLU A 22 1.14 -0.89 -13.04
C GLU A 22 1.82 -1.26 -11.72
N VAL A 23 1.13 -1.06 -10.59
CA VAL A 23 1.63 -1.46 -9.26
C VAL A 23 1.53 -2.97 -9.07
N GLN A 24 0.44 -3.60 -9.54
CA GLN A 24 0.30 -5.06 -9.50
C GLN A 24 1.40 -5.74 -10.32
N GLU A 25 1.58 -5.32 -11.57
CA GLU A 25 2.63 -5.84 -12.46
C GLU A 25 4.03 -5.62 -11.88
N TRP A 26 4.27 -4.46 -11.27
CA TRP A 26 5.52 -4.20 -10.58
C TRP A 26 5.72 -5.14 -9.39
N ILE A 27 4.71 -5.35 -8.54
CA ILE A 27 4.78 -6.29 -7.40
C ILE A 27 5.14 -7.69 -7.90
N ASP A 28 4.47 -8.17 -8.94
CA ASP A 28 4.68 -9.52 -9.51
C ASP A 28 6.09 -9.71 -10.11
N SER A 29 6.78 -8.62 -10.46
CA SER A 29 8.14 -8.64 -10.99
C SER A 29 9.26 -8.65 -9.92
N LEU A 30 8.91 -8.45 -8.65
CA LEU A 30 9.89 -8.32 -7.57
C LEU A 30 10.59 -9.65 -7.26
N ASP A 31 11.84 -9.55 -6.75
CA ASP A 31 12.51 -10.71 -6.18
C ASP A 31 11.73 -11.26 -4.96
N PRO A 32 11.85 -12.56 -4.63
CA PRO A 32 11.01 -13.18 -3.60
C PRO A 32 11.08 -12.50 -2.23
N LEU A 33 12.25 -11.97 -1.84
CA LEU A 33 12.42 -11.33 -0.54
C LEU A 33 11.76 -9.96 -0.50
N THR A 34 11.94 -9.15 -1.54
CA THR A 34 11.28 -7.84 -1.65
C THR A 34 9.78 -7.99 -1.80
N HIS A 35 9.32 -8.94 -2.64
CA HIS A 35 7.91 -9.27 -2.80
C HIS A 35 7.25 -9.63 -1.47
N ALA A 36 7.87 -10.51 -0.67
CA ALA A 36 7.33 -10.91 0.63
C ALA A 36 7.17 -9.73 1.59
N ARG A 37 8.14 -8.80 1.61
CA ARG A 37 8.06 -7.58 2.44
C ARG A 37 6.96 -6.64 1.98
N VAL A 38 6.82 -6.44 0.67
CA VAL A 38 5.78 -5.61 0.07
C VAL A 38 4.40 -6.17 0.41
N VAL A 39 4.15 -7.44 0.11
CA VAL A 39 2.88 -8.12 0.41
C VAL A 39 2.56 -8.03 1.89
N HIS A 40 3.51 -8.36 2.77
CA HIS A 40 3.28 -8.29 4.21
C HIS A 40 2.92 -6.87 4.68
N THR A 41 3.54 -5.84 4.10
CA THR A 41 3.26 -4.45 4.49
C THR A 41 1.92 -3.96 3.93
N ILE A 42 1.49 -4.45 2.76
CA ILE A 42 0.15 -4.20 2.22
C ILE A 42 -0.91 -4.92 3.07
N ASP A 43 -0.65 -6.16 3.50
CA ASP A 43 -1.55 -6.89 4.42
C ASP A 43 -1.74 -6.10 5.73
N LEU A 44 -0.67 -5.58 6.33
CA LEU A 44 -0.77 -4.71 7.51
C LEU A 44 -1.59 -3.45 7.22
N LEU A 45 -1.41 -2.83 6.05
CA LEU A 45 -2.19 -1.66 5.64
C LEU A 45 -3.68 -2.00 5.48
N ALA A 46 -4.01 -3.17 4.94
CA ALA A 46 -5.40 -3.61 4.79
C ALA A 46 -6.06 -3.89 6.15
N ASP A 47 -5.27 -4.34 7.12
CA ASP A 47 -5.75 -4.64 8.48
C ASP A 47 -5.91 -3.36 9.33
N ALA A 48 -4.83 -2.59 9.50
CA ALA A 48 -4.79 -1.46 10.42
C ALA A 48 -5.11 -0.10 9.77
N GLY A 49 -5.13 -0.05 8.43
CA GLY A 49 -5.46 1.16 7.69
C GLY A 49 -4.37 2.24 7.68
N PRO A 50 -4.67 3.43 7.15
CA PRO A 50 -3.70 4.52 6.96
C PRO A 50 -3.13 5.12 8.26
N GLY A 51 -3.67 4.73 9.41
CA GLY A 51 -3.26 5.17 10.74
C GLY A 51 -2.02 4.46 11.30
N LEU A 52 -1.48 3.45 10.59
CA LEU A 52 -0.29 2.66 10.98
C LEU A 52 0.91 3.48 11.45
N GLY A 53 1.08 4.69 10.92
CA GLY A 53 2.13 5.61 11.34
C GLY A 53 3.55 5.07 11.12
N ARG A 54 4.54 5.74 11.70
CA ARG A 54 5.95 5.36 11.55
C ARG A 54 6.25 4.06 12.32
N PRO A 55 7.08 3.14 11.78
CA PRO A 55 7.89 3.30 10.58
C PRO A 55 7.21 2.84 9.27
N LEU A 56 5.97 2.37 9.28
CA LEU A 56 5.38 1.71 8.11
C LEU A 56 4.71 2.68 7.13
N VAL A 57 4.08 3.74 7.65
CA VAL A 57 3.37 4.77 6.88
C VAL A 57 3.87 6.18 7.25
N ASP A 58 3.98 7.07 6.26
CA ASP A 58 4.06 8.52 6.48
C ASP A 58 3.05 9.29 5.65
N THR A 59 2.86 10.54 6.03
CA THR A 59 2.18 11.53 5.20
C THR A 59 3.20 12.22 4.30
N ILE A 60 2.90 12.32 3.01
CA ILE A 60 3.68 13.15 2.09
C ILE A 60 3.21 14.60 2.22
N HIS A 61 4.09 15.45 2.73
CA HIS A 61 3.84 16.89 2.86
C HIS A 61 4.14 17.63 1.56
N GLY A 62 3.40 18.72 1.28
CA GLY A 62 3.64 19.57 0.11
C GLY A 62 3.15 19.00 -1.22
N SER A 63 2.48 17.85 -1.22
CA SER A 63 1.82 17.29 -2.41
C SER A 63 0.56 18.08 -2.77
N SER A 64 0.28 18.23 -4.07
CA SER A 64 -1.02 18.71 -4.57
C SER A 64 -2.13 17.65 -4.45
N ILE A 65 -1.77 16.39 -4.20
CA ILE A 65 -2.72 15.29 -3.99
C ILE A 65 -3.07 15.23 -2.49
N ALA A 66 -4.35 15.45 -2.18
CA ALA A 66 -4.86 15.34 -0.82
C ALA A 66 -4.69 13.91 -0.29
N ASN A 67 -4.41 13.78 1.02
CA ASN A 67 -4.25 12.50 1.72
C ASN A 67 -3.19 11.56 1.13
N LEU A 68 -2.20 12.09 0.39
CA LEU A 68 -1.10 11.30 -0.14
C LEU A 68 -0.18 10.84 0.98
N LYS A 69 0.09 9.54 1.01
CA LYS A 69 0.91 8.86 1.99
C LYS A 69 1.92 7.95 1.29
N GLU A 70 2.97 7.61 1.99
CA GLU A 70 3.92 6.57 1.58
C GLU A 70 3.81 5.34 2.49
N LEU A 71 3.81 4.16 1.89
CA LEU A 71 4.01 2.88 2.56
C LEU A 71 5.49 2.48 2.40
N ARG A 72 6.09 1.92 3.46
CA ARG A 72 7.54 1.65 3.53
C ARG A 72 7.91 0.19 3.79
N PRO A 73 7.72 -0.72 2.82
CA PRO A 73 8.23 -2.08 2.88
C PRO A 73 9.75 -2.10 2.69
N GLY A 74 10.51 -1.91 3.78
CA GLY A 74 11.98 -1.89 3.74
C GLY A 74 12.53 -0.69 2.96
N THR A 75 13.23 -0.95 1.85
CA THR A 75 13.94 0.08 1.07
C THR A 75 13.08 0.72 -0.03
N VAL A 76 11.98 0.10 -0.42
CA VAL A 76 11.07 0.66 -1.44
C VAL A 76 10.00 1.55 -0.80
N ARG A 77 9.37 2.40 -1.61
CA ARG A 77 8.27 3.30 -1.22
C ARG A 77 7.13 3.13 -2.19
N ILE A 78 5.92 2.93 -1.67
CA ILE A 78 4.69 2.85 -2.46
C ILE A 78 3.82 4.02 -2.06
N LEU A 79 3.43 4.86 -3.02
CA LEU A 79 2.53 5.97 -2.76
C LEU A 79 1.08 5.47 -2.79
N PHE A 80 0.28 5.92 -1.83
CA PHE A 80 -1.16 5.65 -1.80
C PHE A 80 -1.92 6.88 -1.29
N ALA A 81 -3.19 6.98 -1.66
CA ALA A 81 -4.07 8.04 -1.21
C ALA A 81 -5.38 7.43 -0.71
N LEU A 82 -5.99 8.13 0.25
CA LEU A 82 -7.31 7.77 0.75
C LEU A 82 -8.37 8.42 -0.11
N ARG A 83 -9.40 7.65 -0.46
CA ARG A 83 -10.60 8.20 -1.06
C ARG A 83 -11.40 8.91 0.03
N SER A 84 -11.39 10.23 0.02
CA SER A 84 -12.32 11.04 0.80
C SER A 84 -13.71 10.89 0.18
N THR A 85 -14.71 10.53 0.99
CA THR A 85 -16.14 10.62 0.64
C THR A 85 -16.59 12.06 0.51
#